data_AF-A0A1D6I7K0-F1
#
_entry.id   AF-A0A1D6I7K0-F1
#
_cell.length_a   1.000
_cell.length_b   1.000
_cell.length_c   1.000
_cell.angle_alpha   90.00
_cell.angle_beta   90.00
_cell.angle_gamma   90.00
#
_symmetry.space_group_name_H-M   'P 1'
#
loop_
_entity.id
_entity.type
_entity.pdbx_description
1 polymer ?
#
loop_
_entity_poly.entity_id
_entity_poly.type
_entity_poly.pdbx_seq_one_letter_code
_entity_poly.pdbx_strand_id
1 'polypeptide(L)'
;MAAARRIDLADRWRRMQEDEDADDGGESSAAKHRRLIRAKEEWFSHCYTFLINLPKEDHIWCGYADIMSPFMETFHGFFDDEDENSSLRIMWTRVSREMGICTQCVCEHHQAQGFFNTEYQSDTVDPLLKVLRLLDEERITGHLIHINTKLQLKEYDPSCHGAEVVSIMFEVLMYPVLLDDQSLANQFQMFIEKIDETYEVSLSTNQQYPGVYALLFFKSCKARAIGLRLARSMGKLRRAVDLEPLQPLLQKYIIFLEAEVLPSTSEHSRPRVQLKRADVWLGFKSLLGFLEAPAFEDGILEKYPFLNIVLNHVSDDTSDLSCAVSCLKASFEMLGCKLWLRTTLSPSVMRNTLLGHCFHTHTEKSHKEIFDLFLPFLQAFICMQSLEALQDGEHEKQRRNILYFLLHQVTRSSNFSALMRKTATKIALLIVQRGYTMNPPCPPSECAHMW
;
A
#
# COMPACT_ATOMS: atom_id res chain seq x y z
N MET A 1 3.09 5.42 44.47
CA MET A 1 4.42 4.78 44.36
C MET A 1 4.81 4.50 42.91
N ALA A 2 3.95 3.88 42.09
CA ALA A 2 4.25 3.61 40.67
C ALA A 2 4.59 4.87 39.85
N ALA A 3 3.84 5.97 40.00
CA ALA A 3 4.11 7.22 39.29
C ALA A 3 5.48 7.85 39.61
N ALA A 4 5.88 7.85 40.88
CA ALA A 4 7.19 8.38 41.29
C ALA A 4 8.34 7.52 40.74
N ARG A 5 8.17 6.19 40.74
CA ARG A 5 9.15 5.25 40.18
C ARG A 5 9.23 5.35 38.65
N ARG A 6 8.11 5.60 37.97
CA ARG A 6 8.09 5.89 36.53
C ARG A 6 8.92 7.12 36.20
N ILE A 7 8.66 8.24 36.89
CA ILE A 7 9.37 9.51 36.66
C ILE A 7 10.87 9.33 36.88
N ASP A 8 11.28 8.66 37.96
CA ASP A 8 12.69 8.37 38.24
C ASP A 8 13.35 7.59 37.09
N LEU A 9 12.72 6.51 36.61
CA LEU A 9 13.25 5.70 35.51
C LEU A 9 13.34 6.50 34.20
N ALA A 10 12.31 7.27 33.86
CA ALA A 10 12.31 8.10 32.66
C ALA A 10 13.39 9.21 32.73
N ASP A 11 13.55 9.86 33.88
CA ASP A 11 14.57 10.88 34.09
C ASP A 11 15.99 10.30 34.05
N ARG A 12 16.20 9.10 34.60
CA ARG A 12 17.47 8.38 34.49
C ARG A 12 17.83 8.08 33.04
N TRP A 13 16.87 7.65 32.22
CA TRP A 13 17.11 7.40 30.79
C TRP A 13 17.52 8.68 30.07
N ARG A 14 16.78 9.77 30.27
CA ARG A 14 17.09 11.08 29.69
C ARG A 14 18.50 11.54 30.00
N ARG A 15 18.94 11.43 31.26
CA ARG A 15 20.30 11.80 31.68
C ARG A 15 21.37 10.95 31.00
N MET A 16 21.12 9.65 30.80
CA MET A 16 22.06 8.78 30.09
C MET A 16 22.20 9.17 28.62
N GLN A 17 21.12 9.59 27.95
CA GLN A 17 21.19 10.11 26.58
C GLN A 17 21.97 11.43 26.53
N GLU A 18 21.70 12.36 27.45
CA GLU A 18 22.45 13.63 27.55
C GLU A 18 23.95 13.41 27.81
N ASP A 19 24.31 12.42 28.64
CA ASP A 19 25.69 12.04 28.93
C ASP A 19 26.39 11.33 27.75
N GLU A 20 25.63 10.66 26.88
CA GLU A 20 26.12 10.01 25.65
C GLU A 20 26.49 11.06 24.60
N ASP A 21 25.71 12.14 24.49
CA ASP A 21 25.90 13.23 23.53
C ASP A 21 26.90 14.33 23.98
N ALA A 22 27.27 14.36 25.26
CA ALA A 22 28.18 15.39 25.81
C ALA A 22 29.64 15.20 25.36
N ASP A 23 30.33 16.30 25.01
CA ASP A 23 31.73 16.29 24.55
C ASP A 23 32.70 15.77 25.63
N ASP A 24 33.70 14.98 25.23
CA ASP A 24 34.64 14.30 26.13
C ASP A 24 35.62 15.32 26.74
N GLY A 25 35.19 15.97 27.82
CA GLY A 25 35.94 16.94 28.62
C GLY A 25 37.15 16.33 29.37
N GLY A 26 38.04 15.64 28.66
CA GLY A 26 39.30 15.09 29.14
C GLY A 26 39.25 13.64 29.66
N GLU A 27 38.12 12.96 29.55
CA GLU A 27 37.98 11.57 29.97
C GLU A 27 38.35 10.58 28.85
N SER A 28 38.92 9.42 29.21
CA SER A 28 39.18 8.37 28.22
C SER A 28 37.86 7.81 27.70
N SER A 29 37.60 7.98 26.40
CA SER A 29 36.43 7.47 25.67
C SER A 29 36.03 6.03 26.06
N ALA A 30 37.00 5.13 26.28
CA ALA A 30 36.74 3.75 26.70
C ALA A 30 36.21 3.59 28.14
N ALA A 31 36.59 4.48 29.05
CA ALA A 31 36.10 4.48 30.43
C ALA A 31 34.67 5.03 30.53
N LYS A 32 34.37 6.10 29.77
CA LYS A 32 33.02 6.65 29.63
C LYS A 32 32.05 5.62 29.04
N HIS A 33 32.44 4.99 27.93
CA HIS A 33 31.64 3.96 27.27
C HIS A 33 31.30 2.78 28.21
N ARG A 34 32.28 2.27 28.97
CA ARG A 34 32.02 1.19 29.95
C ARG A 34 31.09 1.57 31.08
N ARG A 35 31.11 2.83 31.54
CA ARG A 35 30.17 3.29 32.58
C ARG A 35 28.76 3.43 32.03
N LEU A 36 28.63 3.95 30.80
CA LEU A 36 27.34 4.06 30.13
C LEU A 36 26.69 2.69 29.94
N ILE A 37 27.45 1.68 29.48
CA ILE A 37 26.95 0.31 29.35
C ILE A 37 26.39 -0.22 30.68
N ARG A 38 27.15 -0.10 31.78
CA ARG A 38 26.68 -0.57 33.10
C ARG A 38 25.43 0.19 33.57
N ALA A 39 25.38 1.50 33.32
CA ALA A 39 24.22 2.30 33.68
C ALA A 39 22.97 1.87 32.89
N LYS A 40 23.12 1.57 31.59
CA LYS A 40 22.06 1.02 30.74
C LYS A 40 21.62 -0.37 31.24
N GLU A 41 22.55 -1.28 31.52
CA GLU A 41 22.24 -2.62 32.06
C GLU A 41 21.45 -2.56 33.38
N GLU A 42 21.89 -1.73 34.33
CA GLU A 42 21.19 -1.53 35.60
C GLU A 42 19.79 -0.92 35.39
N TRP A 43 19.69 0.06 34.49
CA TRP A 43 18.42 0.67 34.13
C TRP A 43 17.45 -0.34 33.51
N PHE A 44 17.89 -1.17 32.56
CA PHE A 44 17.07 -2.22 31.95
C PHE A 44 16.57 -3.23 32.99
N SER A 45 17.42 -3.65 33.93
CA SER A 45 17.03 -4.56 35.03
C SER A 45 15.94 -3.94 35.92
N HIS A 46 16.10 -2.67 36.28
CA HIS A 46 15.12 -1.94 37.07
C HIS A 46 13.80 -1.72 36.32
N CYS A 47 13.86 -1.44 35.01
CA CYS A 47 12.69 -1.28 34.16
C CYS A 47 11.94 -2.60 34.03
N TYR A 48 12.63 -3.70 33.75
CA TYR A 48 12.02 -5.03 33.69
C TYR A 48 11.26 -5.34 34.99
N THR A 49 11.93 -5.20 36.13
CA THR A 49 11.35 -5.46 37.45
C THR A 49 10.14 -4.56 37.73
N PHE A 50 10.19 -3.29 37.31
CA PHE A 50 9.08 -2.37 37.48
C PHE A 50 7.89 -2.77 36.59
N LEU A 51 8.12 -2.94 35.29
CA LEU A 51 7.09 -3.20 34.29
C LEU A 51 6.40 -4.55 34.51
N ILE A 52 7.15 -5.61 34.83
CA ILE A 52 6.55 -6.94 34.99
C ILE A 52 5.67 -7.05 36.24
N ASN A 53 5.96 -6.26 37.27
CA ASN A 53 5.22 -6.26 38.53
C ASN A 53 4.02 -5.29 38.54
N LEU A 54 3.77 -4.58 37.45
CA LEU A 54 2.57 -3.75 37.32
C LEU A 54 1.30 -4.64 37.38
N PRO A 55 0.19 -4.15 37.95
CA PRO A 55 -1.13 -4.81 37.86
C PRO A 55 -1.50 -5.16 36.41
N LYS A 56 -2.36 -6.16 36.20
CA LYS A 56 -2.75 -6.59 34.84
C LYS A 56 -3.66 -5.57 34.15
N GLU A 57 -4.33 -4.75 34.95
CA GLU A 57 -5.19 -3.65 34.55
C GLU A 57 -4.37 -2.45 34.04
N ASP A 58 -3.11 -2.34 34.51
CA ASP A 58 -2.17 -1.30 34.11
C ASP A 58 -1.39 -1.78 32.88
N HIS A 59 -1.82 -1.32 31.71
CA HIS A 59 -1.17 -1.63 30.45
C HIS A 59 0.20 -0.95 30.35
N ILE A 60 1.21 -1.69 29.91
CA ILE A 60 2.59 -1.22 29.79
C ILE A 60 2.69 -0.17 28.68
N TRP A 61 2.14 -0.44 27.49
CA TRP A 61 2.28 0.46 26.35
C TRP A 61 1.55 1.79 26.56
N CYS A 62 0.22 1.78 26.71
CA CYS A 62 -0.52 3.04 26.86
C CYS A 62 -0.33 3.73 28.22
N GLY A 63 0.20 3.02 29.22
CA GLY A 63 0.48 3.58 30.55
C GLY A 63 1.92 4.08 30.71
N TYR A 64 2.91 3.43 30.10
CA TYR A 64 4.34 3.55 30.41
C TYR A 64 5.25 3.50 29.16
N ALA A 65 4.76 3.98 28.00
CA ALA A 65 5.52 4.05 26.74
C ALA A 65 6.89 4.75 26.87
N ASP A 66 7.00 5.77 27.73
CA ASP A 66 8.24 6.49 28.03
C ASP A 66 9.36 5.59 28.59
N ILE A 67 9.00 4.46 29.20
CA ILE A 67 9.95 3.46 29.70
C ILE A 67 10.01 2.26 28.76
N MET A 68 8.87 1.81 28.24
CA MET A 68 8.82 0.63 27.38
C MET A 68 9.52 0.87 26.04
N SER A 69 9.42 2.07 25.45
CA SER A 69 10.04 2.38 24.16
C SER A 69 11.57 2.24 24.21
N PRO A 70 12.31 2.86 25.15
CA PRO A 70 13.75 2.61 25.26
C PRO A 70 14.08 1.17 25.69
N PHE A 71 13.22 0.53 26.50
CA PHE A 71 13.41 -0.87 26.88
C PHE A 71 13.40 -1.81 25.65
N MET A 72 12.83 -1.41 24.51
CA MET A 72 12.87 -2.22 23.28
C MET A 72 14.30 -2.51 22.81
N GLU A 73 15.31 -1.70 23.17
CA GLU A 73 16.71 -1.97 22.82
C GLU A 73 17.18 -3.37 23.25
N THR A 74 16.61 -3.91 24.34
CA THR A 74 16.96 -5.24 24.85
C THR A 74 16.50 -6.38 23.93
N PHE A 75 15.60 -6.13 22.98
CA PHE A 75 15.06 -7.15 22.08
C PHE A 75 16.01 -7.54 20.94
N HIS A 76 17.15 -6.85 20.77
CA HIS A 76 18.09 -7.13 19.68
C HIS A 76 18.54 -8.61 19.65
N GLY A 77 18.74 -9.22 20.82
CA GLY A 77 19.12 -10.64 20.97
C GLY A 77 17.95 -11.58 21.29
N PHE A 78 16.71 -11.20 21.01
CA PHE A 78 15.54 -11.99 21.43
C PHE A 78 15.57 -13.44 20.91
N PHE A 79 16.02 -13.64 19.66
CA PHE A 79 16.10 -14.97 19.05
C PHE A 79 17.39 -15.73 19.40
N ASP A 80 18.38 -15.05 19.99
CA ASP A 80 19.62 -15.69 20.44
C ASP A 80 19.42 -16.44 21.77
N ASP A 81 18.33 -16.11 22.48
CA ASP A 81 17.96 -16.70 23.77
C ASP A 81 17.00 -17.89 23.60
N GLU A 82 17.50 -19.10 23.82
CA GLU A 82 16.74 -20.34 23.73
C GLU A 82 15.86 -20.63 24.96
N ASP A 83 16.02 -19.89 26.07
CA ASP A 83 15.22 -20.12 27.28
C ASP A 83 13.81 -19.56 27.13
N GLU A 84 12.80 -20.44 27.09
CA GLU A 84 11.39 -20.06 27.05
C GLU A 84 10.95 -19.22 28.27
N ASN A 85 11.64 -19.35 29.41
CA ASN A 85 11.36 -18.61 30.64
C ASN A 85 12.17 -17.33 30.78
N SER A 86 12.85 -16.90 29.72
CA SER A 86 13.65 -15.68 29.81
C SER A 86 12.81 -14.45 30.08
N SER A 87 13.45 -13.46 30.73
CA SER A 87 12.80 -12.21 31.11
C SER A 87 12.15 -11.52 29.91
N LEU A 88 12.80 -11.56 28.75
CA LEU A 88 12.30 -10.95 27.51
C LEU A 88 11.06 -11.65 26.97
N ARG A 89 11.01 -13.00 27.00
CA ARG A 89 9.83 -13.76 26.54
C ARG A 89 8.63 -13.57 27.45
N ILE A 90 8.85 -13.50 28.76
CA ILE A 90 7.80 -13.19 29.74
C ILE A 90 7.26 -11.78 29.49
N MET A 91 8.15 -10.79 29.30
CA MET A 91 7.75 -9.42 28.98
C MET A 91 6.96 -9.36 27.68
N TRP A 92 7.49 -9.98 26.61
CA TRP A 92 6.85 -10.02 25.31
C TRP A 92 5.46 -10.65 25.37
N THR A 93 5.30 -11.75 26.10
CA THR A 93 4.01 -12.43 26.31
C THR A 93 2.99 -11.50 26.96
N ARG A 94 3.42 -10.73 27.98
CA ARG A 94 2.56 -9.77 28.66
C ARG A 94 2.11 -8.65 27.71
N VAL A 95 3.04 -7.94 27.07
CA VAL A 95 2.69 -6.82 26.18
C VAL A 95 1.91 -7.29 24.95
N SER A 96 2.17 -8.52 24.48
CA SER A 96 1.42 -9.14 23.38
C SER A 96 -0.06 -9.31 23.72
N ARG A 97 -0.35 -9.73 24.95
CA ARG A 97 -1.73 -9.89 25.43
C ARG A 97 -2.45 -8.55 25.54
N GLU A 98 -1.75 -7.52 26.03
CA GLU A 98 -2.29 -6.16 26.17
C GLU A 98 -2.61 -5.55 24.80
N MET A 99 -1.68 -5.66 23.83
CA MET A 99 -1.92 -5.25 22.44
C MET A 99 -3.05 -6.05 21.77
N GLY A 100 -3.25 -7.31 22.17
CA GLY A 100 -4.35 -8.14 21.70
C GLY A 100 -5.75 -7.59 21.99
N ILE A 101 -5.90 -6.68 22.98
CA ILE A 101 -7.21 -6.15 23.38
C ILE A 101 -7.28 -4.61 23.43
N CYS A 102 -6.15 -3.92 23.23
CA CYS A 102 -6.06 -2.47 23.37
C CYS A 102 -5.39 -1.82 22.15
N THR A 103 -6.17 -1.07 21.38
CA THR A 103 -5.67 -0.35 20.20
C THR A 103 -4.69 0.76 20.56
N GLN A 104 -4.79 1.38 21.74
CA GLN A 104 -3.81 2.37 22.17
C GLN A 104 -2.45 1.72 22.41
N CYS A 105 -2.40 0.52 23.00
CA CYS A 105 -1.14 -0.21 23.16
C CYS A 105 -0.50 -0.51 21.80
N VAL A 106 -1.30 -0.90 20.80
CA VAL A 106 -0.84 -1.09 19.43
C VAL A 106 -0.25 0.22 18.86
N CYS A 107 -0.95 1.35 19.00
CA CYS A 107 -0.47 2.64 18.52
C CYS A 107 0.90 3.02 19.11
N GLU A 108 1.04 2.95 20.43
CA GLU A 108 2.29 3.31 21.13
C GLU A 108 3.44 2.39 20.72
N HIS A 109 3.20 1.09 20.59
CA HIS A 109 4.19 0.10 20.16
C HIS A 109 4.74 0.39 18.76
N HIS A 110 3.85 0.60 17.77
CA HIS A 110 4.29 0.91 16.41
C HIS A 110 4.87 2.32 16.29
N GLN A 111 4.41 3.28 17.10
CA GLN A 111 5.01 4.61 17.18
C GLN A 111 6.44 4.55 17.73
N ALA A 112 6.69 3.72 18.75
CA ALA A 112 8.01 3.46 19.29
C ALA A 112 8.96 2.89 18.22
N GLN A 113 8.49 1.92 17.43
CA GLN A 113 9.26 1.41 16.28
C GLN A 113 9.57 2.49 15.24
N GLY A 114 8.60 3.36 14.94
CA GLY A 114 8.78 4.48 14.01
C GLY A 114 9.84 5.50 14.47
N PHE A 115 9.96 5.69 15.78
CA PHE A 115 10.98 6.53 16.39
C PHE A 115 12.39 5.98 16.15
N PHE A 116 12.60 4.68 16.39
CA PHE A 116 13.88 4.02 16.11
C PHE A 116 14.30 4.15 14.64
N ASN A 117 13.35 4.11 13.70
CA ASN A 117 13.62 4.28 12.27
C ASN A 117 14.04 5.72 11.88
N THR A 118 13.74 6.73 12.71
CA THR A 118 13.99 8.15 12.39
C THR A 118 15.22 8.70 13.12
N GLU A 119 15.47 8.27 14.37
CA GLU A 119 16.54 8.85 15.21
C GLU A 119 17.91 8.17 15.07
N TYR A 120 17.96 6.91 14.65
CA TYR A 120 19.22 6.15 14.63
C TYR A 120 19.68 5.85 13.19
N GLN A 121 21.01 5.78 13.00
CA GLN A 121 21.61 5.44 11.71
C GLN A 121 21.20 4.01 11.28
N SER A 122 20.85 3.83 10.00
CA SER A 122 20.26 2.59 9.46
C SER A 122 21.05 1.32 9.82
N ASP A 123 22.38 1.42 9.84
CA ASP A 123 23.26 0.24 9.92
C ASP A 123 23.24 -0.45 11.30
N THR A 124 22.85 0.25 12.38
CA THR A 124 22.79 -0.30 13.74
C THR A 124 21.39 -0.66 14.22
N VAL A 125 20.34 -0.04 13.65
CA VAL A 125 18.94 -0.22 14.10
C VAL A 125 18.12 -1.14 13.20
N ASP A 126 18.54 -1.33 11.96
CA ASP A 126 17.95 -2.32 11.05
C ASP A 126 17.83 -3.73 11.65
N PRO A 127 18.81 -4.26 12.42
CA PRO A 127 18.68 -5.57 13.05
C PRO A 127 17.56 -5.63 14.10
N LEU A 128 17.44 -4.62 14.97
CA LEU A 128 16.40 -4.56 16.00
C LEU A 128 15.01 -4.46 15.37
N LEU A 129 14.81 -3.56 14.40
CA LEU A 129 13.54 -3.41 13.70
C LEU A 129 13.14 -4.69 12.95
N LYS A 130 14.10 -5.43 12.40
CA LYS A 130 13.84 -6.77 11.81
C LYS A 130 13.34 -7.75 12.85
N VAL A 131 13.97 -7.80 14.03
CA VAL A 131 13.53 -8.67 15.14
C VAL A 131 12.12 -8.30 15.59
N LEU A 132 11.85 -7.03 15.84
CA LEU A 132 10.54 -6.55 16.28
C LEU A 132 9.44 -6.85 15.26
N ARG A 133 9.73 -6.64 13.97
CA ARG A 133 8.81 -7.02 12.89
C ARG A 133 8.49 -8.52 12.89
N LEU A 134 9.49 -9.38 13.07
CA LEU A 134 9.27 -10.83 13.15
C LEU A 134 8.39 -11.19 14.35
N LEU A 135 8.62 -10.56 15.51
CA LEU A 135 7.81 -10.77 16.71
C LEU A 135 6.36 -10.33 16.53
N ASP A 136 6.13 -9.19 15.87
CA ASP A 136 4.78 -8.75 15.52
C ASP A 136 4.09 -9.70 14.55
N GLU A 137 4.80 -10.14 13.51
CA GLU A 137 4.29 -11.12 12.56
C GLU A 137 3.91 -12.44 13.25
N GLU A 138 4.73 -12.95 14.16
CA GLU A 138 4.45 -14.15 14.96
C GLU A 138 3.26 -13.97 15.90
N ARG A 139 3.26 -12.89 16.69
CA ARG A 139 2.19 -12.57 17.64
C ARG A 139 0.84 -12.48 16.93
N ILE A 140 0.77 -11.69 15.86
CA ILE A 140 -0.48 -11.43 15.15
C ILE A 140 -0.94 -12.70 14.42
N THR A 141 -0.02 -13.47 13.82
CA THR A 141 -0.36 -14.77 13.22
C THR A 141 -0.96 -15.71 14.26
N GLY A 142 -0.33 -15.85 15.43
CA GLY A 142 -0.83 -16.69 16.52
C GLY A 142 -2.21 -16.26 17.01
N HIS A 143 -2.43 -14.95 17.15
CA HIS A 143 -3.72 -14.39 17.55
C HIS A 143 -4.81 -14.65 16.49
N LEU A 144 -4.50 -14.47 15.20
CA LEU A 144 -5.43 -14.80 14.11
C LEU A 144 -5.79 -16.28 14.08
N ILE A 145 -4.83 -17.19 14.26
CA ILE A 145 -5.09 -18.64 14.32
C ILE A 145 -6.06 -18.97 15.46
N HIS A 146 -5.84 -18.39 16.64
CA HIS A 146 -6.70 -18.58 17.80
C HIS A 146 -8.13 -18.12 17.53
N ILE A 147 -8.31 -16.89 17.02
CA ILE A 147 -9.64 -16.35 16.71
C ILE A 147 -10.31 -17.15 15.58
N ASN A 148 -9.58 -17.47 14.51
CA ASN A 148 -10.12 -18.26 13.40
C ASN A 148 -10.60 -19.64 13.87
N THR A 149 -9.88 -20.27 14.79
CA THR A 149 -10.29 -21.55 15.40
C THR A 149 -11.60 -21.38 16.18
N LYS A 150 -11.71 -20.35 17.03
CA LYS A 150 -12.97 -20.04 17.75
C LYS A 150 -14.15 -19.76 16.79
N LEU A 151 -13.92 -19.02 15.72
CA LEU A 151 -14.93 -18.72 14.70
C LEU A 151 -15.38 -19.99 13.95
N GLN A 152 -14.46 -20.91 13.65
CA GLN A 152 -14.77 -22.19 13.02
C GLN A 152 -15.58 -23.10 13.94
N LEU A 153 -15.23 -23.16 15.22
CA LEU A 153 -15.95 -23.93 16.25
C LEU A 153 -17.27 -23.28 16.68
N LYS A 154 -17.58 -22.06 16.19
CA LYS A 154 -18.74 -21.23 16.59
C LYS A 154 -18.76 -20.90 18.09
N GLU A 155 -17.59 -20.85 18.71
CA GLU A 155 -17.39 -20.48 20.12
C GLU A 155 -17.15 -18.96 20.28
N TYR A 156 -17.16 -18.22 19.17
CA TYR A 156 -17.02 -16.77 19.19
C TYR A 156 -18.26 -16.10 19.79
N ASP A 157 -18.05 -15.45 20.94
CA ASP A 157 -19.01 -14.56 21.58
C ASP A 157 -18.57 -13.08 21.41
N PRO A 158 -19.33 -12.25 20.68
CA PRO A 158 -19.04 -10.83 20.51
C PRO A 158 -18.93 -10.04 21.83
N SER A 159 -19.67 -10.44 22.87
CA SER A 159 -19.68 -9.72 24.14
C SER A 159 -18.39 -9.94 24.94
N CYS A 160 -17.76 -11.09 24.76
CA CYS A 160 -16.50 -11.44 25.43
C CYS A 160 -15.27 -11.17 24.57
N HIS A 161 -15.38 -11.25 23.24
CA HIS A 161 -14.24 -11.24 22.32
C HIS A 161 -14.20 -10.03 21.38
N GLY A 162 -15.14 -9.08 21.51
CA GLY A 162 -15.21 -7.91 20.63
C GLY A 162 -13.92 -7.08 20.63
N ALA A 163 -13.28 -6.92 21.79
CA ALA A 163 -12.02 -6.18 21.89
C ALA A 163 -10.87 -6.86 21.12
N GLU A 164 -10.79 -8.20 21.14
CA GLU A 164 -9.78 -8.97 20.41
C GLU A 164 -9.92 -8.78 18.89
N VAL A 165 -11.16 -8.89 18.40
CA VAL A 165 -11.49 -8.70 16.97
C VAL A 165 -11.22 -7.27 16.50
N VAL A 166 -11.61 -6.28 17.30
CA VAL A 166 -11.37 -4.87 16.97
C VAL A 166 -9.88 -4.58 16.97
N SER A 167 -9.12 -5.04 17.98
CA SER A 167 -7.69 -4.75 18.08
C SER A 167 -6.91 -5.37 16.91
N ILE A 168 -7.18 -6.63 16.56
CA ILE A 168 -6.45 -7.29 15.47
C ILE A 168 -6.81 -6.73 14.09
N MET A 169 -8.08 -6.39 13.88
CA MET A 169 -8.52 -5.73 12.64
C MET A 169 -7.93 -4.33 12.54
N PHE A 170 -7.92 -3.58 13.64
CA PHE A 170 -7.28 -2.26 13.71
C PHE A 170 -5.79 -2.37 13.34
N GLU A 171 -5.05 -3.25 14.02
CA GLU A 171 -3.61 -3.36 13.85
C GLU A 171 -3.21 -3.72 12.41
N VAL A 172 -3.80 -4.77 11.84
CA VAL A 172 -3.45 -5.21 10.49
C VAL A 172 -3.85 -4.18 9.42
N LEU A 173 -4.98 -3.48 9.61
CA LEU A 173 -5.45 -2.48 8.64
C LEU A 173 -4.79 -1.11 8.82
N MET A 174 -4.23 -0.80 9.98
CA MET A 174 -3.43 0.42 10.20
C MET A 174 -1.99 0.25 9.71
N TYR A 175 -1.40 -0.94 9.88
CA TYR A 175 0.00 -1.22 9.55
C TYR A 175 0.12 -2.26 8.42
N PRO A 176 -0.14 -1.86 7.16
CA PRO A 176 -0.26 -2.79 6.04
C PRO A 176 1.01 -3.59 5.73
N VAL A 177 2.19 -3.14 6.16
CA VAL A 177 3.46 -3.88 5.98
C VAL A 177 3.41 -5.29 6.59
N LEU A 178 2.55 -5.51 7.59
CA LEU A 178 2.30 -6.82 8.20
C LEU A 178 1.71 -7.82 7.20
N LEU A 179 0.95 -7.34 6.21
CA LEU A 179 0.37 -8.18 5.15
C LEU A 179 1.40 -8.65 4.12
N ASP A 180 2.68 -8.32 4.29
CA ASP A 180 3.78 -8.89 3.52
C ASP A 180 4.20 -10.29 4.02
N ASP A 181 3.85 -10.67 5.27
CA ASP A 181 4.05 -12.04 5.78
C ASP A 181 2.98 -12.99 5.23
N GLN A 182 3.40 -14.11 4.64
CA GLN A 182 2.51 -15.04 3.94
C GLN A 182 1.53 -15.74 4.89
N SER A 183 1.96 -16.09 6.10
CA SER A 183 1.12 -16.80 7.06
C SER A 183 0.07 -15.86 7.65
N LEU A 184 0.50 -14.66 8.07
CA LEU A 184 -0.37 -13.61 8.57
C LEU A 184 -1.41 -13.21 7.52
N ALA A 185 -1.00 -12.92 6.28
CA ALA A 185 -1.91 -12.53 5.22
C ALA A 185 -2.98 -13.62 4.94
N ASN A 186 -2.60 -14.89 4.95
CA ASN A 186 -3.55 -16.00 4.77
C ASN A 186 -4.54 -16.10 5.93
N GLN A 187 -4.06 -16.03 7.18
CA GLN A 187 -4.91 -16.08 8.36
C GLN A 187 -5.83 -14.86 8.44
N PHE A 188 -5.34 -13.69 8.06
CA PHE A 188 -6.12 -12.46 8.02
C PHE A 188 -7.20 -12.51 6.94
N GLN A 189 -6.90 -13.06 5.77
CA GLN A 189 -7.89 -13.28 4.71
C GLN A 189 -9.05 -14.15 5.23
N MET A 190 -8.76 -15.28 5.88
CA MET A 190 -9.77 -16.16 6.45
C MET A 190 -10.61 -15.44 7.51
N PHE A 191 -9.94 -14.69 8.38
CA PHE A 191 -10.57 -13.93 9.46
C PHE A 191 -11.53 -12.86 8.91
N ILE A 192 -11.05 -11.97 8.04
CA ILE A 192 -11.85 -10.83 7.56
C ILE A 192 -13.05 -11.29 6.74
N GLU A 193 -12.88 -12.34 5.91
CA GLU A 193 -14.01 -12.93 5.17
C GLU A 193 -15.06 -13.51 6.12
N LYS A 194 -14.63 -14.21 7.17
CA LYS A 194 -15.57 -14.83 8.11
C LYS A 194 -16.30 -13.81 8.97
N ILE A 195 -15.60 -12.79 9.44
CA ILE A 195 -16.20 -11.68 10.20
C ILE A 195 -17.17 -10.91 9.33
N ASP A 196 -16.81 -10.62 8.08
CA ASP A 196 -17.66 -9.89 7.15
C ASP A 196 -18.94 -10.66 6.80
N GLU A 197 -18.83 -11.97 6.56
CA GLU A 197 -19.99 -12.84 6.34
C GLU A 197 -20.96 -12.86 7.53
N THR A 198 -20.47 -12.62 8.76
CA THR A 198 -21.26 -12.75 9.99
C THR A 198 -21.85 -11.41 10.44
N TYR A 199 -21.09 -10.32 10.33
CA TYR A 199 -21.41 -9.03 10.95
C TYR A 199 -21.47 -7.85 9.97
N GLU A 200 -21.11 -8.06 8.71
CA GLU A 200 -20.97 -7.01 7.70
C GLU A 200 -20.06 -5.85 8.16
N VAL A 201 -18.75 -5.99 7.90
CA VAL A 201 -17.76 -5.00 8.33
C VAL A 201 -18.01 -3.66 7.64
N SER A 202 -18.07 -2.62 8.46
CA SER A 202 -18.15 -1.22 8.05
C SER A 202 -17.21 -0.37 8.88
N LEU A 203 -16.74 0.74 8.30
CA LEU A 203 -15.86 1.69 8.97
C LEU A 203 -16.69 2.85 9.51
N SER A 204 -16.26 3.39 10.66
CA SER A 204 -16.82 4.64 11.16
C SER A 204 -16.35 5.81 10.29
N THR A 205 -17.18 6.85 10.17
CA THR A 205 -16.90 8.02 9.33
C THR A 205 -15.60 8.73 9.78
N ASN A 206 -14.77 9.15 8.81
CA ASN A 206 -13.52 9.91 8.98
C ASN A 206 -12.29 9.13 9.50
N GLN A 207 -12.34 7.81 9.67
CA GLN A 207 -11.14 7.02 9.95
C GLN A 207 -10.50 6.50 8.66
N GLN A 208 -9.17 6.56 8.59
CA GLN A 208 -8.39 6.07 7.47
C GLN A 208 -7.61 4.83 7.89
N TYR A 209 -7.79 3.73 7.14
CA TYR A 209 -7.13 2.44 7.37
C TYR A 209 -6.38 2.03 6.12
N PRO A 210 -5.09 2.40 5.96
CA PRO A 210 -4.35 2.19 4.72
C PRO A 210 -4.34 0.73 4.23
N GLY A 211 -4.32 -0.23 5.14
CA GLY A 211 -4.37 -1.67 4.84
C GLY A 211 -5.66 -2.15 4.17
N VAL A 212 -6.74 -1.35 4.18
CA VAL A 212 -7.92 -1.62 3.36
C VAL A 212 -7.55 -1.67 1.87
N TYR A 213 -6.66 -0.80 1.41
CA TYR A 213 -6.20 -0.81 0.01
C TYR A 213 -5.28 -2.00 -0.29
N ALA A 214 -4.59 -2.55 0.71
CA ALA A 214 -3.80 -3.78 0.55
C ALA A 214 -4.69 -5.00 0.25
N LEU A 215 -5.94 -5.02 0.76
CA LEU A 215 -6.91 -6.09 0.46
C LEU A 215 -7.26 -6.17 -1.03
N LEU A 216 -7.10 -5.08 -1.78
CA LEU A 216 -7.34 -5.07 -3.24
C LEU A 216 -6.38 -6.00 -4.00
N PHE A 217 -5.24 -6.35 -3.40
CA PHE A 217 -4.19 -7.19 -3.98
C PHE A 217 -4.28 -8.65 -3.52
N PHE A 218 -5.27 -9.01 -2.68
CA PHE A 218 -5.43 -10.38 -2.20
C PHE A 218 -5.86 -11.31 -3.32
N LYS A 219 -5.51 -12.60 -3.19
CA LYS A 219 -5.89 -13.65 -4.16
C LYS A 219 -7.39 -13.93 -4.13
N SER A 220 -8.02 -13.78 -2.98
CA SER A 220 -9.45 -14.02 -2.83
C SER A 220 -10.30 -12.90 -3.40
N CYS A 221 -11.28 -13.26 -4.24
CA CYS A 221 -12.28 -12.33 -4.75
C CYS A 221 -13.13 -11.73 -3.62
N LYS A 222 -13.42 -12.49 -2.55
CA LYS A 222 -14.21 -12.01 -1.41
C LYS A 222 -13.45 -10.93 -0.64
N ALA A 223 -12.20 -11.20 -0.25
CA ALA A 223 -11.35 -10.20 0.40
C ALA A 223 -11.21 -8.91 -0.43
N ARG A 224 -11.02 -9.02 -1.75
CA ARG A 224 -10.99 -7.85 -2.63
C ARG A 224 -12.32 -7.08 -2.65
N ALA A 225 -13.45 -7.78 -2.64
CA ALA A 225 -14.78 -7.16 -2.59
C ALA A 225 -15.01 -6.41 -1.28
N ILE A 226 -14.56 -6.98 -0.15
CA ILE A 226 -14.55 -6.31 1.16
C ILE A 226 -13.68 -5.06 1.08
N GLY A 227 -12.44 -5.18 0.62
CA GLY A 227 -11.52 -4.04 0.44
C GLY A 227 -12.12 -2.93 -0.42
N LEU A 228 -12.77 -3.27 -1.54
CA LEU A 228 -13.46 -2.29 -2.40
C LEU A 228 -14.62 -1.58 -1.69
N ARG A 229 -15.42 -2.30 -0.89
CA ARG A 229 -16.53 -1.70 -0.14
C ARG A 229 -16.01 -0.76 0.96
N LEU A 230 -15.01 -1.20 1.72
CA LEU A 230 -14.40 -0.38 2.78
C LEU A 230 -13.68 0.84 2.20
N ALA A 231 -12.92 0.70 1.12
CA ALA A 231 -12.23 1.81 0.45
C ALA A 231 -13.22 2.89 -0.03
N ARG A 232 -14.42 2.48 -0.51
CA ARG A 232 -15.47 3.44 -0.90
C ARG A 232 -15.96 4.28 0.28
N SER A 233 -15.99 3.74 1.49
CA SER A 233 -16.38 4.49 2.69
C SER A 233 -15.29 5.49 3.14
N MET A 234 -14.03 5.22 2.84
CA MET A 234 -12.89 6.09 3.16
C MET A 234 -12.69 7.23 2.16
N GLY A 235 -13.26 7.11 0.95
CA GLY A 235 -13.14 8.10 -0.11
C GLY A 235 -11.86 7.96 -0.95
N LYS A 236 -11.51 9.05 -1.66
CA LYS A 236 -10.33 9.08 -2.52
C LYS A 236 -9.09 9.53 -1.76
N LEU A 237 -7.94 8.97 -2.13
CA LEU A 237 -6.60 9.36 -1.70
C LEU A 237 -6.16 10.59 -2.51
N ARG A 238 -5.93 11.71 -1.83
CA ARG A 238 -5.76 13.01 -2.50
C ARG A 238 -4.31 13.38 -2.72
N ARG A 239 -3.43 12.98 -1.79
CA ARG A 239 -2.03 13.38 -1.75
C ARG A 239 -1.12 12.16 -1.63
N ALA A 240 0.14 12.30 -2.03
CA ALA A 240 1.15 11.24 -1.89
C ALA A 240 1.34 10.77 -0.44
N VAL A 241 1.22 11.69 0.53
CA VAL A 241 1.29 11.35 1.97
C VAL A 241 0.24 10.33 2.41
N ASP A 242 -0.92 10.29 1.73
CA ASP A 242 -1.99 9.35 2.04
C ASP A 242 -1.62 7.91 1.58
N LEU A 243 -0.62 7.77 0.69
CA LEU A 243 -0.06 6.50 0.23
C LEU A 243 1.18 6.04 1.00
N GLU A 244 1.81 6.89 1.83
CA GLU A 244 3.06 6.56 2.53
C GLU A 244 3.01 5.21 3.27
N PRO A 245 1.96 4.87 4.04
CA PRO A 245 1.90 3.59 4.73
C PRO A 245 1.90 2.37 3.78
N LEU A 246 1.46 2.54 2.53
CA LEU A 246 1.40 1.48 1.52
C LEU A 246 2.67 1.37 0.67
N GLN A 247 3.58 2.35 0.74
CA GLN A 247 4.77 2.42 -0.13
C GLN A 247 5.61 1.13 -0.10
N PRO A 248 5.87 0.48 1.06
CA PRO A 248 6.64 -0.77 1.07
C PRO A 248 6.00 -1.89 0.23
N LEU A 249 4.67 -2.01 0.29
CA LEU A 249 3.93 -2.99 -0.51
C LEU A 249 3.89 -2.58 -1.99
N LEU A 250 3.62 -1.31 -2.28
CA LEU A 250 3.57 -0.80 -3.65
C LEU A 250 4.91 -0.99 -4.36
N GLN A 251 6.02 -0.68 -3.70
CA GLN A 251 7.36 -0.94 -4.21
C GLN A 251 7.53 -2.42 -4.58
N LYS A 252 7.20 -3.34 -3.66
CA LYS A 252 7.28 -4.78 -3.90
C LYS A 252 6.43 -5.21 -5.11
N TYR A 253 5.20 -4.70 -5.20
CA TYR A 253 4.28 -5.04 -6.28
C TYR A 253 4.75 -4.51 -7.64
N ILE A 254 5.28 -3.28 -7.70
CA ILE A 254 5.75 -2.67 -8.93
C ILE A 254 7.04 -3.35 -9.42
N ILE A 255 8.00 -3.60 -8.52
CA ILE A 255 9.22 -4.36 -8.85
C ILE A 255 8.87 -5.75 -9.38
N PHE A 256 7.87 -6.42 -8.77
CA PHE A 256 7.40 -7.71 -9.24
C PHE A 256 6.76 -7.67 -10.64
N LEU A 257 6.03 -6.60 -10.98
CA LEU A 257 5.48 -6.42 -12.33
C LEU A 257 6.57 -6.14 -13.39
N GLU A 258 7.70 -5.56 -12.98
CA GLU A 258 8.83 -5.25 -13.86
C GLU A 258 9.72 -6.48 -14.11
N ALA A 259 10.14 -7.17 -13.06
CA ALA A 259 11.18 -8.21 -13.14
C ALA A 259 10.63 -9.65 -13.13
N GLU A 260 9.34 -9.85 -12.85
CA GLU A 260 8.67 -11.14 -12.67
C GLU A 260 9.23 -12.09 -11.59
N VAL A 261 10.43 -11.81 -11.05
CA VAL A 261 11.12 -12.57 -10.01
C VAL A 261 11.47 -11.62 -8.87
N LEU A 262 10.95 -11.92 -7.68
CA LEU A 262 11.38 -11.24 -6.45
C LEU A 262 12.69 -11.89 -5.97
N PRO A 263 13.65 -11.11 -5.43
CA PRO A 263 14.82 -11.68 -4.77
C PRO A 263 14.37 -12.66 -3.68
N SER A 264 14.94 -13.86 -3.68
CA SER A 264 14.69 -14.85 -2.64
C SER A 264 15.29 -14.35 -1.32
N THR A 265 14.43 -14.10 -0.32
CA THR A 265 14.90 -13.74 1.02
C THR A 265 15.35 -15.00 1.77
N SER A 266 16.56 -14.90 2.31
CA SER A 266 17.41 -15.89 3.00
C SER A 266 16.76 -16.77 4.11
N GLU A 267 17.49 -17.84 4.44
CA GLU A 267 17.19 -19.11 5.12
C GLU A 267 16.60 -19.07 6.55
N HIS A 268 16.38 -17.89 7.15
CA HIS A 268 15.79 -17.75 8.50
C HIS A 268 14.53 -16.88 8.57
N SER A 269 14.02 -16.41 7.43
CA SER A 269 12.89 -15.48 7.38
C SER A 269 11.55 -16.19 7.19
N ARG A 270 10.53 -15.77 7.97
CA ARG A 270 9.14 -16.17 7.70
C ARG A 270 8.79 -15.83 6.24
N PRO A 271 8.10 -16.73 5.51
CA PRO A 271 7.92 -16.58 4.07
C PRO A 271 7.12 -15.33 3.74
N ARG A 272 7.62 -14.53 2.80
CA ARG A 272 6.91 -13.36 2.28
C ARG A 272 5.77 -13.78 1.34
N VAL A 273 4.75 -12.94 1.20
CA VAL A 273 3.60 -13.22 0.33
C VAL A 273 4.07 -13.49 -1.10
N GLN A 274 3.69 -14.66 -1.61
CA GLN A 274 3.89 -15.06 -2.99
C GLN A 274 2.87 -14.37 -3.89
N LEU A 275 3.35 -13.46 -4.72
CA LEU A 275 2.53 -12.68 -5.63
C LEU A 275 2.15 -13.47 -6.88
N LYS A 276 0.96 -13.22 -7.38
CA LYS A 276 0.52 -13.65 -8.71
C LYS A 276 0.26 -12.42 -9.55
N ARG A 277 0.80 -12.40 -10.77
CA ARG A 277 0.74 -11.25 -11.67
C ARG A 277 -0.69 -10.74 -11.89
N ALA A 278 -1.62 -11.65 -12.15
CA ALA A 278 -3.04 -11.32 -12.33
C ALA A 278 -3.65 -10.61 -11.10
N ASP A 279 -3.35 -11.07 -9.88
CA ASP A 279 -3.88 -10.45 -8.66
C ASP A 279 -3.29 -9.06 -8.42
N VAL A 280 -1.99 -8.88 -8.70
CA VAL A 280 -1.32 -7.57 -8.60
C VAL A 280 -1.91 -6.56 -9.59
N TRP A 281 -2.12 -6.97 -10.84
CA TRP A 281 -2.76 -6.14 -11.86
C TRP A 281 -4.20 -5.75 -11.50
N LEU A 282 -4.98 -6.68 -10.95
CA LEU A 282 -6.34 -6.40 -10.47
C LEU A 282 -6.32 -5.42 -9.29
N GLY A 283 -5.35 -5.55 -8.40
CA GLY A 283 -5.11 -4.63 -7.30
C GLY A 283 -4.83 -3.21 -7.79
N PHE A 284 -3.88 -3.03 -8.73
CA PHE A 284 -3.59 -1.72 -9.32
C PHE A 284 -4.78 -1.14 -10.06
N LYS A 285 -5.46 -1.92 -10.90
CA LYS A 285 -6.68 -1.50 -11.59
C LYS A 285 -7.73 -0.95 -10.61
N SER A 286 -7.87 -1.58 -9.44
CA SER A 286 -8.80 -1.17 -8.40
C SER A 286 -8.31 0.08 -7.66
N LEU A 287 -7.04 0.10 -7.24
CA LEU A 287 -6.41 1.18 -6.49
C LEU A 287 -6.46 2.50 -7.24
N LEU A 288 -6.15 2.50 -8.55
CA LEU A 288 -6.17 3.70 -9.38
C LEU A 288 -7.54 4.39 -9.38
N GLY A 289 -8.64 3.64 -9.20
CA GLY A 289 -9.98 4.20 -9.07
C GLY A 289 -10.21 5.05 -7.81
N PHE A 290 -9.33 4.93 -6.82
CA PHE A 290 -9.38 5.69 -5.56
C PHE A 290 -8.34 6.80 -5.48
N LEU A 291 -7.46 6.95 -6.46
CA LEU A 291 -6.46 8.02 -6.46
C LEU A 291 -7.02 9.31 -7.09
N GLU A 292 -6.60 10.45 -6.55
CA GLU A 292 -6.63 11.73 -7.26
C GLU A 292 -5.27 12.01 -7.91
N ALA A 293 -5.24 12.97 -8.84
CA ALA A 293 -4.06 13.26 -9.64
C ALA A 293 -2.76 13.47 -8.83
N PRO A 294 -2.73 14.24 -7.72
CA PRO A 294 -1.49 14.44 -6.96
C PRO A 294 -1.01 13.16 -6.25
N ALA A 295 -1.92 12.34 -5.71
CA ALA A 295 -1.55 11.06 -5.11
C ALA A 295 -0.94 10.10 -6.14
N PHE A 296 -1.47 10.08 -7.36
CA PHE A 296 -0.95 9.23 -8.42
C PHE A 296 0.39 9.74 -8.99
N GLU A 297 0.49 11.05 -9.23
CA GLU A 297 1.68 11.69 -9.79
C GLU A 297 2.88 11.54 -8.84
N ASP A 298 2.78 12.11 -7.63
CA ASP A 298 3.90 12.19 -6.69
C ASP A 298 4.07 10.89 -5.89
N GLY A 299 2.98 10.15 -5.65
CA GLY A 299 2.97 8.96 -4.81
C GLY A 299 3.28 7.64 -5.54
N ILE A 300 3.15 7.61 -6.87
CA ILE A 300 3.43 6.40 -7.68
C ILE A 300 4.40 6.73 -8.83
N LEU A 301 4.06 7.68 -9.70
CA LEU A 301 4.83 7.90 -10.94
C LEU A 301 6.21 8.52 -10.72
N GLU A 302 6.39 9.35 -9.69
CA GLU A 302 7.70 9.92 -9.35
C GLU A 302 8.61 8.92 -8.61
N LYS A 303 8.01 8.00 -7.84
CA LYS A 303 8.76 7.01 -7.05
C LYS A 303 9.14 5.77 -7.86
N TYR A 304 8.34 5.40 -8.86
CA TYR A 304 8.49 4.12 -9.56
C TYR A 304 8.25 4.25 -11.07
N PRO A 305 8.87 3.40 -11.91
CA PRO A 305 8.68 3.40 -13.37
C PRO A 305 7.34 2.78 -13.80
N PHE A 306 6.27 2.96 -13.03
CA PHE A 306 4.96 2.30 -13.22
C PHE A 306 4.36 2.55 -14.61
N LEU A 307 4.46 3.78 -15.13
CA LEU A 307 3.98 4.10 -16.47
C LEU A 307 4.71 3.28 -17.54
N ASN A 308 6.04 3.17 -17.46
CA ASN A 308 6.82 2.39 -18.42
C ASN A 308 6.43 0.90 -18.37
N ILE A 309 6.23 0.36 -17.16
CA ILE A 309 5.74 -1.01 -16.98
C ILE A 309 4.38 -1.18 -17.65
N VAL A 310 3.42 -0.29 -17.40
CA VAL A 310 2.09 -0.34 -18.04
C VAL A 310 2.21 -0.29 -19.56
N LEU A 311 3.04 0.58 -20.11
CA LEU A 311 3.21 0.75 -21.55
C LEU A 311 3.86 -0.48 -22.21
N ASN A 312 4.83 -1.10 -21.55
CA ASN A 312 5.46 -2.34 -22.01
C ASN A 312 4.42 -3.48 -22.05
N HIS A 313 3.66 -3.66 -20.97
CA HIS A 313 2.61 -4.70 -20.90
C HIS A 313 1.43 -4.46 -21.85
N VAL A 314 1.16 -3.20 -22.23
CA VAL A 314 0.20 -2.89 -23.32
C VAL A 314 0.77 -3.22 -24.69
N SER A 315 2.09 -3.26 -24.85
CA SER A 315 2.77 -3.59 -26.11
C SER A 315 2.99 -5.08 -26.30
N ASP A 316 3.04 -5.82 -25.20
CA ASP A 316 3.23 -7.27 -25.21
C ASP A 316 1.90 -8.01 -25.35
N ASP A 317 1.88 -9.14 -26.07
CA ASP A 317 0.69 -10.00 -26.23
C ASP A 317 0.51 -10.93 -25.02
N THR A 318 0.31 -10.34 -23.83
CA THR A 318 0.16 -11.06 -22.57
C THR A 318 -1.31 -11.24 -22.17
N SER A 319 -1.59 -12.22 -21.31
CA SER A 319 -2.92 -12.42 -20.72
C SER A 319 -3.41 -11.22 -19.90
N ASP A 320 -2.53 -10.30 -19.54
CA ASP A 320 -2.78 -9.18 -18.63
C ASP A 320 -3.10 -7.86 -19.36
N LEU A 321 -3.12 -7.86 -20.69
CA LEU A 321 -3.44 -6.71 -21.55
C LEU A 321 -4.68 -5.93 -21.07
N SER A 322 -5.74 -6.66 -20.68
CA SER A 322 -7.00 -6.10 -20.17
C SER A 322 -6.79 -5.16 -18.96
N CYS A 323 -5.96 -5.60 -18.01
CA CYS A 323 -5.64 -4.82 -16.82
C CYS A 323 -4.68 -3.68 -17.14
N ALA A 324 -3.67 -3.92 -17.97
CA ALA A 324 -2.70 -2.90 -18.37
C ALA A 324 -3.39 -1.74 -19.13
N VAL A 325 -4.28 -2.04 -20.09
CA VAL A 325 -5.11 -1.05 -20.80
C VAL A 325 -6.03 -0.31 -19.84
N SER A 326 -6.62 -0.99 -18.85
CA SER A 326 -7.44 -0.34 -17.83
C SER A 326 -6.63 0.64 -16.97
N CYS A 327 -5.41 0.26 -16.58
CA CYS A 327 -4.50 1.14 -15.84
C CYS A 327 -4.09 2.35 -16.69
N LEU A 328 -3.74 2.13 -17.96
CA LEU A 328 -3.40 3.19 -18.90
C LEU A 328 -4.56 4.18 -19.08
N LYS A 329 -5.79 3.68 -19.20
CA LYS A 329 -7.01 4.50 -19.26
C LYS A 329 -7.16 5.37 -18.01
N ALA A 330 -7.04 4.78 -16.83
CA ALA A 330 -7.15 5.53 -15.57
C ALA A 330 -6.04 6.60 -15.46
N SER A 331 -4.82 6.30 -15.90
CA SER A 331 -3.72 7.26 -15.96
C SER A 331 -4.04 8.47 -16.85
N PHE A 332 -4.63 8.25 -18.04
CA PHE A 332 -5.07 9.34 -18.91
C PHE A 332 -6.22 10.14 -18.32
N GLU A 333 -7.18 9.48 -17.68
CA GLU A 333 -8.31 10.16 -17.04
C GLU A 333 -7.85 11.04 -15.86
N MET A 334 -6.80 10.64 -15.13
CA MET A 334 -6.27 11.41 -14.00
C MET A 334 -5.31 12.53 -14.43
N LEU A 335 -4.38 12.27 -15.34
CA LEU A 335 -3.29 13.21 -15.66
C LEU A 335 -3.42 13.90 -17.03
N GLY A 336 -4.27 13.39 -17.91
CA GLY A 336 -4.46 13.96 -19.26
C GLY A 336 -3.15 14.05 -20.05
N CYS A 337 -2.85 15.24 -20.58
CA CYS A 337 -1.64 15.49 -21.39
C CYS A 337 -0.33 15.36 -20.61
N LYS A 338 -0.33 15.58 -19.28
CA LYS A 338 0.89 15.42 -18.47
C LYS A 338 1.48 14.02 -18.58
N LEU A 339 0.64 13.01 -18.83
CA LEU A 339 1.10 11.64 -19.03
C LEU A 339 2.01 11.51 -20.26
N TRP A 340 1.71 12.24 -21.34
CA TRP A 340 2.52 12.24 -22.55
C TRP A 340 3.90 12.86 -22.34
N LEU A 341 3.99 13.87 -21.47
CA LEU A 341 5.26 14.50 -21.11
C LEU A 341 6.17 13.55 -20.30
N ARG A 342 5.61 12.51 -19.69
CA ARG A 342 6.32 11.53 -18.87
C ARG A 342 6.73 10.26 -19.63
N THR A 343 6.46 10.17 -20.93
CA THR A 343 6.82 9.00 -21.75
C THR A 343 7.57 9.40 -23.01
N THR A 344 8.50 8.54 -23.43
CA THR A 344 9.20 8.66 -24.73
C THR A 344 8.44 7.99 -25.87
N LEU A 345 7.38 7.21 -25.56
CA LEU A 345 6.59 6.52 -26.57
C LEU A 345 5.73 7.50 -27.35
N SER A 346 5.88 7.49 -28.68
CA SER A 346 5.07 8.34 -29.52
C SER A 346 3.61 7.88 -29.50
N PRO A 347 2.66 8.81 -29.51
CA PRO A 347 1.25 8.47 -29.53
C PRO A 347 0.80 7.64 -30.72
N SER A 348 1.40 7.88 -31.88
CA SER A 348 1.10 7.15 -33.10
C SER A 348 1.50 5.67 -32.99
N VAL A 349 2.62 5.39 -32.30
CA VAL A 349 3.06 4.03 -31.96
C VAL A 349 2.04 3.38 -31.03
N MET A 350 1.67 4.05 -29.94
CA MET A 350 0.67 3.52 -29.00
C MET A 350 -0.67 3.21 -29.68
N ARG A 351 -1.18 4.14 -30.52
CA ARG A 351 -2.40 3.89 -31.30
C ARG A 351 -2.24 2.64 -32.16
N ASN A 352 -1.16 2.52 -32.92
CA ASN A 352 -0.93 1.37 -33.80
C ASN A 352 -0.88 0.06 -33.02
N THR A 353 -0.24 0.04 -31.85
CA THR A 353 -0.21 -1.10 -30.93
C THR A 353 -1.63 -1.49 -30.49
N LEU A 354 -2.43 -0.54 -29.99
CA LEU A 354 -3.81 -0.79 -29.56
C LEU A 354 -4.71 -1.31 -30.69
N LEU A 355 -4.59 -0.72 -31.88
CA LEU A 355 -5.32 -1.19 -33.07
C LEU A 355 -4.87 -2.60 -33.47
N GLY A 356 -3.56 -2.87 -33.42
CA GLY A 356 -2.98 -4.18 -33.64
C GLY A 356 -3.60 -5.24 -32.73
N HIS A 357 -3.63 -5.00 -31.41
CA HIS A 357 -4.25 -5.93 -30.46
C HIS A 357 -5.72 -6.21 -30.77
N CYS A 358 -6.48 -5.22 -31.27
CA CYS A 358 -7.88 -5.46 -31.63
C CYS A 358 -8.05 -6.49 -32.75
N PHE A 359 -7.05 -6.66 -33.63
CA PHE A 359 -7.11 -7.66 -34.70
C PHE A 359 -6.57 -9.02 -34.29
N HIS A 360 -5.66 -9.09 -33.33
CA HIS A 360 -5.07 -10.34 -32.83
C HIS A 360 -5.89 -10.97 -31.70
N THR A 361 -6.59 -10.15 -30.91
CA THR A 361 -7.47 -10.63 -29.83
C THR A 361 -8.88 -10.88 -30.34
N HIS A 362 -9.50 -11.98 -29.89
CA HIS A 362 -10.89 -12.33 -30.20
C HIS A 362 -11.85 -12.14 -29.03
N THR A 363 -11.40 -11.49 -27.95
CA THR A 363 -12.23 -11.32 -26.74
C THR A 363 -12.95 -9.99 -26.78
N GLU A 364 -14.28 -10.02 -26.62
CA GLU A 364 -15.10 -8.80 -26.56
C GLU A 364 -14.67 -7.88 -25.39
N LYS A 365 -14.17 -8.48 -24.31
CA LYS A 365 -13.69 -7.74 -23.13
C LYS A 365 -12.50 -6.85 -23.49
N SER A 366 -11.48 -7.40 -24.14
CA SER A 366 -10.29 -6.62 -24.54
C SER A 366 -10.66 -5.54 -25.55
N HIS A 367 -11.50 -5.85 -26.54
CA HIS A 367 -11.99 -4.85 -27.50
C HIS A 367 -12.67 -3.68 -26.80
N LYS A 368 -13.58 -3.97 -25.86
CA LYS A 368 -14.28 -2.93 -25.11
C LYS A 368 -13.32 -2.04 -24.32
N GLU A 369 -12.36 -2.62 -23.61
CA GLU A 369 -11.40 -1.84 -22.81
C GLU A 369 -10.51 -0.95 -23.68
N ILE A 370 -10.08 -1.43 -24.85
CA ILE A 370 -9.34 -0.62 -25.82
C ILE A 370 -10.22 0.51 -26.38
N PHE A 371 -11.47 0.22 -26.72
CA PHE A 371 -12.39 1.24 -27.25
C PHE A 371 -12.67 2.35 -26.23
N ASP A 372 -12.84 1.97 -24.95
CA ASP A 372 -13.07 2.90 -23.85
C ASP A 372 -11.83 3.78 -23.56
N LEU A 373 -10.63 3.36 -23.95
CA LEU A 373 -9.38 4.13 -23.84
C LEU A 373 -9.28 5.24 -24.90
N PHE A 374 -9.90 5.10 -26.08
CA PHE A 374 -9.72 6.05 -27.17
C PHE A 374 -10.17 7.48 -26.84
N LEU A 375 -11.21 7.66 -26.01
CA LEU A 375 -11.64 9.00 -25.60
C LEU A 375 -10.60 9.69 -24.70
N PRO A 376 -10.18 9.10 -23.55
CA PRO A 376 -9.11 9.68 -22.73
C PRO A 376 -7.80 9.89 -23.51
N PHE A 377 -7.44 8.94 -24.39
CA PHE A 377 -6.26 9.05 -25.25
C PHE A 377 -6.32 10.30 -26.14
N LEU A 378 -7.45 10.55 -26.82
CA LEU A 378 -7.63 11.74 -27.66
C LEU A 378 -7.73 13.03 -26.85
N GLN A 379 -8.36 13.00 -25.67
CA GLN A 379 -8.46 14.18 -24.81
C GLN A 379 -7.08 14.69 -24.37
N ALA A 380 -6.17 13.77 -24.09
CA ALA A 380 -4.79 14.12 -23.73
C ALA A 380 -4.05 14.83 -24.88
N PHE A 381 -4.40 14.56 -26.15
CA PHE A 381 -3.83 15.31 -27.30
C PHE A 381 -4.29 16.76 -27.35
N ILE A 382 -5.59 16.99 -27.15
CA ILE A 382 -6.16 18.34 -27.24
C ILE A 382 -5.49 19.26 -26.21
N CYS A 383 -5.29 18.75 -24.98
CA CYS A 383 -4.66 19.53 -23.92
C CYS A 383 -3.17 19.80 -24.21
N MET A 384 -2.45 18.85 -24.82
CA MET A 384 -1.06 19.05 -25.28
C MET A 384 -0.97 20.12 -26.39
N GLN A 385 -1.89 20.10 -27.37
CA GLN A 385 -1.98 21.13 -28.42
C GLN A 385 -2.33 22.53 -27.89
N SER A 386 -2.93 22.63 -26.70
CA SER A 386 -3.21 23.91 -26.05
C SER A 386 -2.04 24.43 -25.22
N LEU A 387 -1.09 23.56 -24.83
CA LEU A 387 0.11 23.89 -24.05
C LEU A 387 1.32 24.17 -24.95
N GLU A 388 1.41 23.50 -26.09
CA GLU A 388 2.39 23.76 -27.15
C GLU A 388 1.68 24.40 -28.33
N ALA A 389 2.07 25.63 -28.70
CA ALA A 389 1.50 26.32 -29.84
C ALA A 389 1.61 25.45 -31.11
N LEU A 390 0.45 25.14 -31.70
CA LEU A 390 0.20 24.62 -33.05
C LEU A 390 1.46 24.38 -33.90
N GLN A 391 1.74 23.12 -34.26
CA GLN A 391 2.40 22.86 -35.56
C GLN A 391 2.20 21.51 -36.26
N ASP A 392 1.80 20.41 -35.59
CA ASP A 392 1.89 19.09 -36.28
C ASP A 392 0.58 18.41 -36.73
N GLY A 393 -0.61 18.94 -36.42
CA GLY A 393 -1.90 18.32 -36.84
C GLY A 393 -2.08 16.84 -36.37
N GLU A 394 -1.21 16.37 -35.48
CA GLU A 394 -1.10 14.95 -35.13
C GLU A 394 -2.35 14.46 -34.39
N HIS A 395 -3.01 15.33 -33.60
CA HIS A 395 -4.31 15.05 -32.99
C HIS A 395 -5.39 14.76 -34.05
N GLU A 396 -5.55 15.62 -35.06
CA GLU A 396 -6.56 15.44 -36.11
C GLU A 396 -6.30 14.15 -36.90
N LYS A 397 -5.03 13.86 -37.14
CA LYS A 397 -4.58 12.61 -37.75
C LYS A 397 -4.88 11.39 -36.88
N GLN A 398 -4.63 11.44 -35.57
CA GLN A 398 -4.99 10.36 -34.63
C GLN A 398 -6.50 10.16 -34.61
N ARG A 399 -7.27 11.25 -34.47
CA ARG A 399 -8.73 11.25 -34.45
C ARG A 399 -9.30 10.63 -35.72
N ARG A 400 -8.83 11.06 -36.90
CA ARG A 400 -9.26 10.50 -38.19
C ARG A 400 -8.96 9.01 -38.29
N ASN A 401 -7.78 8.57 -37.86
CA ASN A 401 -7.39 7.16 -37.91
C ASN A 401 -8.22 6.29 -36.96
N ILE A 402 -8.49 6.77 -35.74
CA ILE A 402 -9.35 6.06 -34.78
C ILE A 402 -10.79 6.00 -35.30
N LEU A 403 -11.33 7.11 -35.82
CA LEU A 403 -12.68 7.12 -36.41
C LEU A 403 -12.79 6.19 -37.62
N TYR A 404 -11.78 6.17 -38.48
CA TYR A 404 -11.72 5.23 -39.60
C TYR A 404 -11.72 3.78 -39.11
N PHE A 405 -10.89 3.46 -38.11
CA PHE A 405 -10.88 2.12 -37.51
C PHE A 405 -12.25 1.73 -36.95
N LEU A 406 -12.85 2.57 -36.09
CA LEU A 406 -14.11 2.28 -35.41
C LEU A 406 -15.31 2.17 -36.37
N LEU A 407 -15.40 3.05 -37.37
CA LEU A 407 -16.55 3.12 -38.27
C LEU A 407 -16.40 2.21 -39.50
N HIS A 408 -15.18 1.97 -39.95
CA HIS A 408 -14.92 1.21 -41.18
C HIS A 408 -14.35 -0.18 -40.91
N GLN A 409 -13.26 -0.28 -40.17
CA GLN A 409 -12.55 -1.55 -40.02
C GLN A 409 -13.29 -2.50 -39.05
N VAL A 410 -13.76 -1.99 -37.91
CA VAL A 410 -14.52 -2.78 -36.92
C VAL A 410 -15.85 -3.27 -37.49
N THR A 411 -16.55 -2.43 -38.26
CA THR A 411 -17.88 -2.77 -38.81
C THR A 411 -17.83 -3.81 -39.91
N ARG A 412 -16.70 -3.92 -40.63
CA ARG A 412 -16.50 -4.83 -41.77
C ARG A 412 -15.76 -6.12 -41.41
N SER A 413 -14.99 -6.14 -40.33
CA SER A 413 -14.21 -7.32 -39.94
C SER A 413 -15.04 -8.35 -39.17
N SER A 414 -14.83 -9.64 -39.49
CA SER A 414 -15.41 -10.78 -38.76
C SER A 414 -14.85 -10.94 -37.35
N ASN A 415 -13.72 -10.29 -37.02
CA ASN A 415 -13.08 -10.39 -35.71
C ASN A 415 -13.89 -9.73 -34.59
N PHE A 416 -14.86 -8.85 -34.93
CA PHE A 416 -15.66 -8.12 -33.96
C PHE A 416 -17.11 -8.58 -33.96
N SER A 417 -17.62 -8.85 -32.77
CA SER A 417 -19.02 -9.21 -32.56
C SER A 417 -19.98 -8.07 -32.86
N ALA A 418 -21.27 -8.39 -33.02
CA ALA A 418 -22.31 -7.38 -33.23
C ALA A 418 -22.38 -6.35 -32.08
N LEU A 419 -22.10 -6.78 -30.84
CA LEU A 419 -22.05 -5.91 -29.67
C LEU A 419 -20.87 -4.93 -29.75
N MET A 420 -19.69 -5.43 -30.13
CA MET A 420 -18.49 -4.58 -30.28
C MET A 420 -18.62 -3.60 -31.43
N ARG A 421 -19.28 -3.97 -32.54
CA ARG A 421 -19.60 -3.03 -33.63
C ARG A 421 -20.50 -1.89 -33.16
N LYS A 422 -21.56 -2.19 -32.40
CA LYS A 422 -22.42 -1.14 -31.79
C LYS A 422 -21.63 -0.25 -30.82
N THR A 423 -20.75 -0.86 -30.02
CA THR A 423 -19.91 -0.13 -29.07
C THR A 423 -18.94 0.79 -29.79
N ALA A 424 -18.29 0.33 -30.86
CA ALA A 424 -17.41 1.14 -31.69
C ALA A 424 -18.14 2.34 -32.30
N THR A 425 -19.35 2.15 -32.83
CA THR A 425 -20.17 3.26 -33.34
C THR A 425 -20.52 4.27 -32.23
N LYS A 426 -20.87 3.79 -31.04
CA LYS A 426 -21.14 4.66 -29.88
C LYS A 426 -19.92 5.50 -29.51
N ILE A 427 -18.74 4.87 -29.41
CA ILE A 427 -17.48 5.53 -29.08
C ILE A 427 -17.10 6.54 -30.18
N ALA A 428 -17.23 6.17 -31.45
CA ALA A 428 -17.00 7.07 -32.58
C ALA A 428 -17.93 8.29 -32.53
N LEU A 429 -19.21 8.09 -32.23
CA LEU A 429 -20.17 9.19 -32.07
C LEU A 429 -19.75 10.11 -30.92
N LEU A 430 -19.31 9.57 -29.78
CA LEU A 430 -18.82 10.38 -28.67
C LEU A 430 -17.55 11.17 -29.05
N ILE A 431 -16.63 10.59 -29.82
CA ILE A 431 -15.43 11.29 -30.35
C ILE A 431 -15.84 12.43 -31.29
N VAL A 432 -16.87 12.23 -32.12
CA VAL A 432 -17.40 13.27 -33.01
C VAL A 432 -18.08 14.37 -32.19
N GLN A 433 -18.97 14.00 -31.26
CA GLN A 433 -19.75 14.93 -30.43
C GLN A 433 -18.88 15.75 -29.48
N ARG A 434 -17.81 15.17 -28.92
CA ARG A 434 -16.86 15.89 -28.05
C ARG A 434 -15.99 16.90 -28.77
N GLY A 435 -16.07 16.99 -30.10
CA GLY A 435 -15.19 17.81 -30.93
C GLY A 435 -15.03 19.28 -30.52
N TYR A 436 -15.87 19.85 -29.64
CA TYR A 436 -15.77 21.24 -29.20
C TYR A 436 -16.30 21.49 -27.78
N THR A 437 -15.64 20.98 -26.75
CA THR A 437 -15.73 21.58 -25.40
C THR A 437 -14.33 21.72 -24.82
N MET A 438 -13.64 22.80 -25.18
CA MET A 438 -12.47 23.28 -24.44
C MET A 438 -12.98 24.01 -23.19
N ASN A 439 -12.43 23.66 -22.03
CA ASN A 439 -12.69 24.38 -20.79
C ASN A 439 -11.34 24.80 -20.18
N PRO A 440 -10.98 26.10 -20.19
CA PRO A 440 -11.80 27.24 -20.65
C PRO A 440 -11.85 27.36 -22.20
N PRO A 441 -12.89 28.00 -22.76
CA PRO A 441 -13.03 28.18 -24.21
C PRO A 441 -12.12 29.29 -24.75
N CYS A 442 -11.36 29.02 -25.81
CA CYS A 442 -10.67 30.05 -26.61
C CYS A 442 -11.65 30.84 -27.49
N PRO A 443 -11.31 32.09 -27.87
CA PRO A 443 -12.18 32.93 -28.70
C PRO A 443 -12.40 32.32 -30.10
N PRO A 444 -13.59 32.51 -30.70
CA PRO A 444 -13.95 31.94 -32.01
C PRO A 444 -12.99 32.26 -33.16
N SER A 445 -12.22 33.35 -33.08
CA SER A 445 -11.21 33.73 -34.07
C SER A 445 -10.08 32.70 -34.21
N GLU A 446 -9.80 31.93 -33.17
CA GLU A 446 -8.77 30.88 -33.19
C GLU A 446 -9.27 29.56 -33.78
N CYS A 447 -10.59 29.39 -33.99
CA CYS A 447 -11.20 28.16 -34.53
C CYS A 447 -11.57 28.24 -36.02
N ALA A 448 -11.23 29.32 -36.72
CA ALA A 448 -11.66 29.57 -38.09
C ALA A 448 -11.10 28.58 -39.14
N HIS A 449 -10.04 27.84 -38.81
CA HIS A 449 -9.40 26.87 -39.72
C HIS A 449 -10.00 25.45 -39.65
N MET A 450 -11.04 25.24 -38.83
CA MET A 450 -11.63 23.92 -38.58
C MET A 450 -13.00 23.69 -39.25
N TRP A 451 -13.42 24.57 -40.17
CA TRP A 451 -14.65 24.42 -40.96
C TRP A 451 -14.35 24.00 -42.39
#